data_AF-A0A1F6PVW3-F1
#
_entry.id   AF-A0A1F6PVW3-F1
#
_cell.length_a   1.000
_cell.length_b   1.000
_cell.length_c   1.000
_cell.angle_alpha   90.00
_cell.angle_beta   90.00
_cell.angle_gamma   90.00
#
_symmetry.space_group_name_H-M   'P 1'
#
loop_
_entity.id
_entity.type
_entity.pdbx_description
1 polymer ?
#
loop_
_entity_poly.entity_id
_entity_poly.type
_entity_poly.pdbx_seq_one_letter_code
_entity_poly.pdbx_strand_id
1 'polypeptide(L)'
;MKLLIYSLISFLIFNSSLIMAFIAGKVIFKKENINLSSNYSIFLSVLLIFYFLSILAFNLFSFNTKYFGYGILILPFLFMPFVIGRISKYERINFYANMQIITLIWSFLAGVLIMLGIS
;
A
#
# COMPACT_ATOMS: atom_id res chain seq x y z
N MET A 1 -19.45 -11.22 8.70
CA MET A 1 -18.20 -11.97 8.99
C MET A 1 -17.56 -12.50 7.71
N LYS A 2 -18.24 -13.33 6.90
CA LYS A 2 -17.72 -13.80 5.59
C LYS A 2 -17.24 -12.67 4.67
N LEU A 3 -18.04 -11.61 4.50
CA LEU A 3 -17.70 -10.46 3.65
C LEU A 3 -16.41 -9.75 4.10
N LEU A 4 -16.22 -9.60 5.42
CA LEU A 4 -15.01 -9.01 6.00
C LEU A 4 -13.78 -9.89 5.72
N ILE A 5 -13.90 -11.21 5.93
CA ILE A 5 -12.83 -12.17 5.66
C ILE A 5 -12.42 -12.12 4.17
N TYR A 6 -13.39 -12.10 3.25
CA TYR A 6 -13.08 -11.95 1.82
C TYR A 6 -12.41 -10.62 1.50
N SER A 7 -12.86 -9.51 2.11
CA SER A 7 -12.21 -8.21 1.94
C SER A 7 -10.79 -8.19 2.48
N LEU A 8 -10.53 -8.91 3.58
CA LEU A 8 -9.21 -9.01 4.20
C LEU A 8 -8.25 -9.87 3.38
N ILE A 9 -8.70 -11.02 2.89
CA ILE A 9 -7.93 -11.87 1.98
C ILE A 9 -7.59 -11.09 0.70
N SER A 10 -8.57 -10.40 0.12
CA SER A 10 -8.36 -9.54 -1.05
C SER A 10 -7.33 -8.46 -0.75
N PHE A 11 -7.44 -7.78 0.39
CA PHE A 11 -6.47 -6.78 0.85
C PHE A 11 -5.05 -7.36 0.94
N LEU A 12 -4.86 -8.54 1.54
CA LEU A 12 -3.55 -9.18 1.66
C LEU A 12 -2.95 -9.57 0.31
N ILE A 13 -3.76 -10.07 -0.62
CA ILE A 13 -3.33 -10.41 -1.99
C ILE A 13 -2.92 -9.14 -2.75
N PHE A 14 -3.75 -8.09 -2.69
CA PHE A 14 -3.42 -6.81 -3.33
C PHE A 14 -2.16 -6.19 -2.71
N ASN A 15 -2.01 -6.24 -1.40
CA ASN A 15 -0.84 -5.69 -0.73
C ASN A 15 0.45 -6.43 -1.11
N SER A 16 0.42 -7.77 -1.14
CA SER A 16 1.58 -8.56 -1.57
C SER A 16 1.96 -8.31 -3.03
N SER A 17 0.98 -8.20 -3.94
CA SER A 17 1.25 -7.84 -5.34
C SER A 17 1.83 -6.42 -5.49
N LEU A 18 1.35 -5.44 -4.69
CA LEU A 18 1.91 -4.09 -4.67
C LEU A 18 3.36 -4.08 -4.17
N ILE A 19 3.69 -4.84 -3.11
CA ILE A 19 5.07 -4.97 -2.62
C ILE A 19 5.98 -5.48 -3.75
N MET A 20 5.56 -6.54 -4.44
CA MET A 20 6.32 -7.11 -5.56
C MET A 20 6.46 -6.12 -6.70
N ALA A 21 5.40 -5.38 -7.04
CA ALA A 21 5.45 -4.35 -8.09
C ALA A 21 6.41 -3.20 -7.73
N PHE A 22 6.41 -2.73 -6.49
CA PHE A 22 7.37 -1.69 -6.04
C PHE A 22 8.82 -2.18 -6.09
N ILE A 23 9.07 -3.43 -5.68
CA ILE A 23 10.40 -4.04 -5.77
C ILE A 23 10.83 -4.16 -7.23
N ALA A 24 9.95 -4.68 -8.10
CA ALA A 24 10.21 -4.80 -9.54
C ALA A 24 10.50 -3.44 -10.18
N GLY A 25 9.67 -2.43 -9.90
CA GLY A 25 9.88 -1.06 -10.38
C GLY A 25 11.22 -0.49 -9.91
N LYS A 26 11.61 -0.71 -8.66
CA LYS A 26 12.92 -0.27 -8.17
C LYS A 26 14.09 -0.92 -8.93
N VAL A 27 13.95 -2.18 -9.35
CA VAL A 27 14.99 -2.90 -10.12
C VAL A 27 15.01 -2.44 -11.59
N ILE A 28 13.84 -2.32 -12.21
CA ILE A 28 13.69 -1.97 -13.63
C ILE A 28 14.15 -0.53 -13.91
N PHE A 29 13.85 0.40 -13.01
CA PHE A 29 14.10 1.84 -13.23
C PHE A 29 15.40 2.33 -12.55
N LYS A 30 16.37 1.45 -12.35
CA LYS A 30 17.62 1.73 -11.62
C LYS A 30 18.62 2.56 -12.46
N LYS A 31 18.44 3.91 -12.51
CA LYS A 31 19.31 4.95 -13.15
C LYS A 31 19.49 4.77 -14.69
N GLU A 32 19.61 5.74 -15.59
CA GLU A 32 20.11 7.13 -15.62
C GLU A 32 19.40 8.00 -16.68
N ASN A 33 18.35 7.48 -17.33
CA ASN A 33 17.70 8.13 -18.46
C ASN A 33 16.54 9.03 -18.03
N ILE A 34 16.53 10.29 -18.49
CA ILE A 34 15.48 11.27 -18.19
C ILE A 34 14.09 10.76 -18.62
N ASN A 35 13.98 10.06 -19.76
CA ASN A 35 12.72 9.46 -20.21
C ASN A 35 12.24 8.29 -19.34
N LEU A 36 13.16 7.60 -18.66
CA LEU A 36 12.80 6.54 -17.70
C LEU A 36 12.28 7.14 -16.38
N SER A 37 12.65 8.38 -16.05
CA SER A 37 12.17 9.07 -14.84
C SER A 37 10.69 9.47 -14.89
N SER A 38 10.18 9.92 -16.05
CA SER A 38 8.76 10.24 -16.22
C SER A 38 7.89 8.97 -16.19
N ASN A 39 8.33 7.92 -16.89
CA ASN A 39 7.67 6.62 -16.87
C ASN A 39 7.64 6.01 -15.46
N TYR A 40 8.72 6.18 -14.70
CA TYR A 40 8.78 5.75 -13.31
C TYR A 40 7.80 6.52 -12.42
N SER A 41 7.66 7.84 -12.62
CA SER A 41 6.68 8.65 -11.88
C SER A 41 5.24 8.23 -12.20
N ILE A 42 4.93 7.94 -13.46
CA ILE A 42 3.62 7.41 -13.87
C ILE A 42 3.37 6.05 -13.20
N PHE A 43 4.34 5.15 -13.28
CA PHE A 43 4.29 3.83 -12.64
C PHE A 43 4.00 3.94 -11.14
N LEU A 44 4.74 4.79 -10.42
CA LEU A 44 4.52 5.04 -9.00
C LEU A 44 3.12 5.60 -8.71
N SER A 45 2.64 6.52 -9.55
CA SER A 45 1.32 7.13 -9.38
C SER A 45 0.20 6.09 -9.54
N VAL A 46 0.32 5.21 -10.54
CA VAL A 46 -0.63 4.11 -10.76
C VAL A 46 -0.64 3.14 -9.58
N LEU A 47 0.52 2.73 -9.07
CA LEU A 47 0.60 1.86 -7.90
C LEU A 47 0.00 2.51 -6.65
N LEU A 48 0.21 3.81 -6.47
CA LEU A 48 -0.33 4.55 -5.34
C LEU A 48 -1.86 4.64 -5.40
N ILE A 49 -2.46 4.75 -6.58
CA ILE A 49 -3.92 4.68 -6.76
C ILE A 49 -4.44 3.29 -6.36
N PHE A 50 -3.82 2.22 -6.84
CA PHE A 50 -4.22 0.85 -6.47
C PHE A 50 -4.10 0.60 -4.97
N TYR A 51 -3.02 1.07 -4.36
CA TYR A 51 -2.84 1.07 -2.91
C TYR A 51 -3.99 1.78 -2.19
N PHE A 52 -4.33 2.99 -2.62
CA PHE A 52 -5.40 3.80 -2.04
C PHE A 52 -6.74 3.07 -2.09
N LEU A 53 -7.08 2.53 -3.27
CA LEU A 53 -8.33 1.80 -3.48
C LEU A 53 -8.40 0.54 -2.62
N SER A 54 -7.29 -0.19 -2.45
CA SER A 54 -7.25 -1.39 -1.60
C SER A 54 -7.60 -1.08 -0.14
N ILE A 55 -7.03 -0.01 0.41
CA ILE A 55 -7.26 0.42 1.80
C ILE A 55 -8.66 0.99 1.96
N LEU A 56 -9.14 1.79 1.00
CA LEU A 56 -10.48 2.34 1.02
C LEU A 56 -11.53 1.23 0.96
N ALA A 57 -11.38 0.26 0.07
CA ALA A 57 -12.30 -0.86 -0.04
C ALA A 57 -12.41 -1.62 1.28
N PHE A 58 -11.27 -2.00 1.88
CA PHE A 58 -11.25 -2.70 3.17
C PHE A 58 -11.90 -1.87 4.29
N ASN A 59 -11.60 -0.56 4.36
CA ASN A 59 -12.20 0.34 5.35
C ASN A 59 -13.71 0.47 5.18
N LEU A 60 -14.21 0.65 3.95
CA LEU A 60 -15.64 0.73 3.67
C LEU A 60 -16.37 -0.54 4.11
N PHE A 61 -15.82 -1.73 3.82
CA PHE A 61 -16.40 -2.99 4.29
C PHE A 61 -16.33 -3.12 5.82
N SER A 62 -15.23 -2.69 6.45
CA SER A 62 -15.06 -2.75 7.90
C SER A 62 -16.01 -1.81 8.63
N PHE A 63 -16.22 -0.59 8.11
CA PHE A 63 -17.12 0.41 8.69
C PHE A 63 -18.60 0.09 8.48
N ASN A 64 -18.94 -0.57 7.37
CA ASN A 64 -20.30 -1.04 7.11
C ASN A 64 -20.64 -2.36 7.84
N THR A 65 -19.73 -2.87 8.67
CA THR A 65 -19.95 -4.06 9.49
C THR A 65 -19.69 -3.76 10.96
N LYS A 66 -19.96 -4.73 11.84
CA LYS A 66 -19.70 -4.60 13.29
C LYS A 66 -18.21 -4.54 13.66
N TYR A 67 -17.31 -4.56 12.67
CA TYR A 67 -15.86 -4.67 12.84
C TYR A 67 -15.13 -3.35 12.58
N PHE A 68 -15.73 -2.24 13.04
CA PHE A 68 -15.22 -0.88 12.85
C PHE A 68 -13.77 -0.70 13.33
N GLY A 69 -13.38 -1.37 14.42
CA GLY A 69 -12.03 -1.30 14.98
C GLY A 69 -10.93 -1.73 14.01
N TYR A 70 -11.19 -2.71 13.13
CA TYR A 70 -10.21 -3.15 12.13
C TYR A 70 -10.00 -2.11 11.03
N GLY A 71 -11.05 -1.38 10.65
CA GLY A 71 -10.92 -0.24 9.75
C GLY A 71 -10.05 0.86 10.37
N ILE A 72 -10.30 1.24 11.62
CA ILE A 72 -9.49 2.25 12.33
C ILE A 72 -8.00 1.87 12.35
N LEU A 73 -7.69 0.59 12.56
CA LEU A 73 -6.29 0.12 12.62
C LEU A 73 -5.57 0.28 11.28
N ILE A 74 -6.27 0.06 10.16
CA ILE A 74 -5.72 0.14 8.81
C ILE A 74 -5.75 1.58 8.26
N LEU A 75 -6.64 2.44 8.76
CA LEU A 75 -6.86 3.80 8.27
C LEU A 75 -5.60 4.69 8.23
N PRO A 76 -4.68 4.67 9.21
CA PRO A 76 -3.45 5.48 9.15
C PRO A 76 -2.58 5.20 7.93
N PHE A 77 -2.57 3.96 7.44
CA PHE A 77 -1.80 3.58 6.27
C PHE A 77 -2.26 4.30 5.00
N LEU A 78 -3.55 4.66 4.90
CA LEU A 78 -4.08 5.46 3.80
C LEU A 78 -3.29 6.76 3.58
N PHE A 79 -2.85 7.40 4.68
CA PHE A 79 -2.20 8.70 4.62
C PHE A 79 -0.67 8.62 4.54
N MET A 80 -0.08 7.47 4.88
CA MET A 80 1.37 7.28 4.90
C MET A 80 2.07 7.66 3.59
N PRO A 81 1.54 7.32 2.39
CA PRO A 81 2.21 7.71 1.17
C PRO A 81 2.39 9.21 0.98
N PHE A 82 1.44 10.03 1.45
CA PHE A 82 1.55 11.49 1.37
C PHE A 82 2.56 12.04 2.36
N VAL A 83 2.61 11.47 3.58
CA VAL A 83 3.62 11.82 4.58
C VAL A 83 5.02 11.53 4.02
N ILE A 84 5.21 10.35 3.42
CA ILE A 84 6.47 9.95 2.78
C ILE A 84 6.80 10.88 1.61
N GLY A 85 5.81 11.20 0.77
CA GLY A 85 5.98 12.11 -0.37
C GLY A 85 6.43 13.51 0.04
N ARG A 86 5.92 14.02 1.17
CA ARG A 86 6.34 15.32 1.71
C ARG A 86 7.78 15.33 2.22
N ILE A 87 8.27 14.20 2.73
CA ILE A 87 9.62 14.06 3.30
C ILE A 87 10.65 13.75 2.20
N SER A 88 10.24 13.05 1.13
CA SER A 88 11.13 12.71 0.03
C SER A 88 11.39 13.91 -0.89
N LYS A 89 12.61 14.46 -0.87
CA LYS A 89 13.09 15.31 -1.97
C LYS A 89 13.27 14.46 -3.23
N TYR A 90 12.98 15.03 -4.41
CA TYR A 90 13.03 14.36 -5.72
C TYR A 90 14.36 13.63 -6.00
N GLU A 91 15.46 14.09 -5.41
CA GLU A 91 16.80 13.50 -5.52
C GLU A 91 16.92 12.11 -4.90
N ARG A 92 15.96 11.68 -4.08
CA ARG A 92 16.00 10.38 -3.37
C ARG A 92 14.80 9.49 -3.69
N ILE A 93 14.51 9.30 -4.98
CA ILE A 93 13.51 8.34 -5.49
C ILE A 93 13.64 6.95 -4.82
N ASN A 94 14.87 6.43 -4.69
CA ASN A 94 15.10 5.14 -4.03
C ASN A 94 14.69 5.13 -2.55
N PHE A 95 14.84 6.26 -1.86
CA PHE A 95 14.41 6.41 -0.48
C PHE A 95 12.87 6.41 -0.40
N TYR A 96 12.20 7.15 -1.28
CA TYR A 96 10.74 7.14 -1.38
C TYR A 96 10.22 5.72 -1.60
N ALA A 97 10.73 5.01 -2.61
CA ALA A 97 10.31 3.65 -2.92
C ALA A 97 10.52 2.69 -1.73
N ASN A 98 11.66 2.79 -1.03
CA ASN A 98 11.90 1.98 0.16
C ASN A 98 10.90 2.27 1.29
N MET A 99 10.60 3.54 1.55
CA MET A 99 9.64 3.93 2.59
C MET A 99 8.21 3.46 2.24
N GLN A 100 7.83 3.49 0.95
CA GLN A 100 6.56 2.93 0.49
C GLN A 100 6.50 1.41 0.66
N ILE A 101 7.57 0.69 0.31
CA ILE A 101 7.66 -0.76 0.53
C ILE A 101 7.53 -1.10 2.02
N ILE A 102 8.22 -0.36 2.89
CA ILE A 102 8.13 -0.54 4.35
C ILE A 102 6.69 -0.34 4.82
N THR A 103 6.02 0.72 4.35
CA THR A 103 4.62 1.00 4.69
C THR A 103 3.68 -0.12 4.25
N LEU A 104 3.88 -0.65 3.03
CA LEU A 104 3.13 -1.79 2.52
C LEU A 104 3.33 -3.01 3.43
N ILE A 105 4.59 -3.34 3.78
CA ILE A 105 4.90 -4.45 4.70
C ILE A 105 4.21 -4.28 6.05
N TRP A 106 4.25 -3.08 6.64
CA TRP A 106 3.55 -2.81 7.91
C TRP A 106 2.03 -2.97 7.79
N SER A 107 1.44 -2.47 6.71
CA SER A 107 0.01 -2.63 6.46
C SER A 107 -0.39 -4.08 6.18
N PHE A 108 0.48 -4.87 5.54
CA PHE A 108 0.30 -6.30 5.37
C PHE A 108 0.33 -7.04 6.71
N LEU A 109 1.34 -6.76 7.55
CA LEU A 109 1.45 -7.33 8.90
C LEU A 109 0.21 -6.98 9.75
N ALA A 110 -0.27 -5.75 9.68
CA ALA A 110 -1.51 -5.33 10.32
C ALA A 110 -2.71 -6.17 9.84
N GLY A 111 -2.83 -6.41 8.53
CA GLY A 111 -3.87 -7.27 7.96
C GLY A 111 -3.76 -8.73 8.43
N VAL A 112 -2.55 -9.27 8.55
CA VAL A 112 -2.30 -10.63 9.08
C VAL A 112 -2.72 -10.72 10.55
N LEU A 113 -2.38 -9.73 11.37
CA LEU A 113 -2.80 -9.68 12.78
C LEU A 113 -4.33 -9.64 12.90
N ILE A 114 -5.00 -8.85 12.05
CA ILE A 114 -6.47 -8.83 11.98
C ILE A 114 -7.01 -10.23 11.62
N MET A 115 -6.39 -10.92 10.66
CA MET A 115 -6.83 -12.27 10.25
C MET A 115 -6.73 -13.27 11.41
N LEU A 116 -5.62 -13.25 12.16
CA LEU A 116 -5.42 -14.09 13.34
C LEU A 116 -6.35 -13.74 14.50
N GLY A 117 -6.78 -12.49 14.61
CA GLY A 117 -7.73 -12.05 15.64
C GLY A 117 -9.20 -12.35 15.32
N ILE A 118 -9.51 -12.69 14.06
CA ILE A 118 -10.88 -13.04 13.60
C ILE A 118 -11.09 -14.56 13.54
N SER A 119 -10.02 -15.34 13.36
CA SER A 119 -10.03 -16.81 13.37
C SER A 119 -10.21 -17.38 14.76
#